data_AF-A0A7Z9MWQ9-F1
#
_entry.id   AF-A0A7Z9MWQ9-F1
#
_cell.length_a   1.000
_cell.length_b   1.000
_cell.length_c   1.000
_cell.angle_alpha   90.00
_cell.angle_beta   90.00
_cell.angle_gamma   90.00
#
_symmetry.space_group_name_H-M   'P 1'
#
loop_
_entity.id
_entity.type
_entity.pdbx_description
1 polymer ?
#
loop_
_entity_poly.entity_id
_entity_poly.type
_entity_poly.pdbx_seq_one_letter_code
_entity_poly.pdbx_strand_id
1 'polypeptide(L)'
;MPGSNALASSFRDPAGFLYCRDGCLYRQINTEYSTDYDLLNSSGLYATLVKAKLLIPHTEVGIEFAENSLAYKVIRPELIQTISYPYEWCFSQLKDAALTTIKIQRIALKFGMVLKDASAYNIQFHHGKPIFIDTLSFAKYREGEPWVAYMQFCQHFVAPLALMSFKDCRLAQLSLNHIDGVPLDLASKLLPLRSYLKYSLLVHLHLHAKAQQKYANSSDRYVTSVKPKRIEPRAYSAFLQGLHNTIKALHWKFPETEWGDYYSTTNYQDHSMRHKETLVEEFLSSVAMDRDASVVHDLGANDGHFSRIATRLGFSVVSQDIDPVAVEKNYLQTKSNQEENLLPLLLDLTNPSPAIGWSSAERMSFV
;
A
#
# COMPACT_ATOMS: atom_id res chain seq x y z
N MET A 1 4.01 30.98 -4.91
CA MET A 1 3.31 31.50 -3.72
C MET A 1 4.16 31.16 -2.50
N PRO A 2 4.49 32.10 -1.61
CA PRO A 2 5.29 31.76 -0.43
C PRO A 2 4.41 30.94 0.53
N GLY A 3 4.87 29.74 0.91
CA GLY A 3 4.48 29.08 2.16
C GLY A 3 3.30 28.10 2.16
N SER A 4 3.05 27.30 1.12
CA SER A 4 2.11 26.18 1.30
C SER A 4 2.75 25.09 2.16
N ASN A 5 2.20 24.81 3.35
CA ASN A 5 2.56 23.64 4.16
C ASN A 5 2.01 22.32 3.57
N ALA A 6 1.54 22.37 2.32
CA ALA A 6 0.99 21.23 1.60
C ALA A 6 2.08 20.17 1.38
N LEU A 7 1.74 18.93 1.72
CA LEU A 7 2.56 17.77 1.45
C LEU A 7 2.58 17.49 -0.05
N ALA A 8 3.79 17.45 -0.60
CA ALA A 8 4.04 17.21 -2.02
C ALA A 8 3.55 15.85 -2.52
N SER A 9 3.18 14.92 -1.64
CA SER A 9 2.55 13.64 -1.99
C SER A 9 1.05 13.74 -2.34
N SER A 10 0.43 14.89 -2.11
CA SER A 10 -1.03 15.09 -2.21
C SER A 10 -1.48 16.12 -3.26
N PHE A 11 -0.54 16.60 -4.10
CA PHE A 11 -0.80 17.67 -5.07
C PHE A 11 -1.68 17.28 -6.26
N ARG A 12 -1.83 15.98 -6.54
CA ARG A 12 -2.47 15.48 -7.77
C ARG A 12 -3.99 15.52 -7.72
N ASP A 13 -4.60 15.57 -6.53
CA ASP A 13 -6.05 15.47 -6.35
C ASP A 13 -6.69 16.87 -6.19
N PRO A 14 -7.55 17.33 -7.13
CA PRO A 14 -8.28 18.58 -6.95
C PRO A 14 -9.27 18.55 -5.78
N ALA A 15 -9.66 17.36 -5.31
CA ALA A 15 -10.57 17.18 -4.19
C ALA A 15 -10.01 17.66 -2.84
N GLY A 16 -8.69 17.79 -2.70
CA GLY A 16 -8.07 18.20 -1.45
C GLY A 16 -6.60 17.80 -1.35
N PHE A 17 -5.96 18.20 -0.25
CA PHE A 17 -4.54 17.95 -0.02
C PHE A 17 -4.23 17.83 1.48
N LEU A 18 -3.12 17.18 1.79
CA LEU A 18 -2.57 17.05 3.13
C LEU A 18 -1.62 18.22 3.42
N TYR A 19 -1.55 18.67 4.66
CA TYR A 19 -0.60 19.68 5.13
C TYR A 19 -0.30 19.51 6.61
N CYS A 20 0.85 20.02 7.05
CA CYS A 20 1.23 20.01 8.46
C CYS A 20 1.11 21.41 9.06
N ARG A 21 0.52 21.52 10.25
CA ARG A 21 0.45 22.76 11.02
C ARG A 21 0.77 22.43 12.48
N ASP A 22 1.77 23.10 13.06
CA ASP A 22 2.22 22.90 14.44
C ASP A 22 2.49 21.42 14.79
N GLY A 23 3.15 20.70 13.87
CA GLY A 23 3.47 19.27 14.04
C GLY A 23 2.28 18.31 13.88
N CYS A 24 1.07 18.81 13.60
CA CYS A 24 -0.12 18.00 13.36
C CYS A 24 -0.43 17.88 11.86
N LEU A 25 -0.77 16.67 11.43
CA LEU A 25 -1.22 16.39 10.06
C LEU A 25 -2.70 16.70 9.90
N TYR A 26 -3.04 17.46 8.86
CA TYR A 26 -4.40 17.78 8.47
C TYR A 26 -4.61 17.47 6.99
N ARG A 27 -5.87 17.26 6.62
CA ARG A 27 -6.32 17.22 5.22
C ARG A 27 -7.41 18.27 5.02
N GLN A 28 -7.20 19.12 4.04
CA GLN A 28 -8.25 19.99 3.53
C GLN A 28 -9.06 19.21 2.50
N ILE A 29 -10.39 19.29 2.59
CA ILE A 29 -11.34 18.76 1.63
C ILE A 29 -11.96 19.93 0.92
N ASN A 30 -11.85 19.98 -0.40
CA ASN A 30 -12.34 21.10 -1.21
C ASN A 30 -13.83 20.94 -1.54
N THR A 31 -14.49 22.05 -1.88
CA THR A 31 -15.92 22.09 -2.24
C THR A 31 -16.29 21.13 -3.37
N GLU A 32 -15.40 20.87 -4.32
CA GLU A 32 -15.62 19.94 -5.43
C GLU A 32 -15.94 18.50 -4.96
N TYR A 33 -15.42 18.09 -3.79
CA TYR A 33 -15.62 16.75 -3.24
C TYR A 33 -16.72 16.67 -2.17
N SER A 34 -17.39 17.78 -1.88
CA SER A 34 -18.41 17.87 -0.82
C SER A 34 -19.49 16.78 -0.91
N THR A 35 -20.02 16.53 -2.10
CA THR A 35 -21.10 15.53 -2.30
C THR A 35 -20.66 14.10 -2.02
N ASP A 36 -19.43 13.74 -2.40
CA ASP A 36 -18.89 12.40 -2.17
C ASP A 36 -18.48 12.22 -0.70
N TYR A 37 -17.94 13.27 -0.08
CA TYR A 37 -17.60 13.26 1.34
C TYR A 37 -18.84 13.14 2.24
N ASP A 38 -19.90 13.91 1.94
CA ASP A 38 -21.16 13.82 2.68
C ASP A 38 -21.79 12.44 2.52
N LEU A 39 -21.72 11.83 1.32
CA LEU A 39 -22.20 10.48 1.08
C LEU A 39 -21.37 9.43 1.83
N LEU A 40 -20.05 9.57 1.87
CA LEU A 40 -19.14 8.68 2.60
C LEU A 40 -19.52 8.58 4.08
N ASN A 41 -19.88 9.70 4.68
CA ASN A 41 -20.30 9.78 6.08
C ASN A 41 -21.77 9.35 6.27
N SER A 42 -22.70 9.94 5.52
CA SER A 42 -24.15 9.71 5.69
C SER A 42 -24.59 8.30 5.30
N SER A 43 -23.89 7.62 4.39
CA SER A 43 -24.17 6.21 4.06
C SER A 43 -23.78 5.24 5.18
N GLY A 44 -22.87 5.65 6.07
CA GLY A 44 -22.27 4.75 7.08
C GLY A 44 -21.06 3.97 6.55
N LEU A 45 -20.60 4.21 5.31
CA LEU A 45 -19.41 3.57 4.77
C LEU A 45 -18.16 3.89 5.59
N TYR A 46 -17.95 5.17 5.93
CA TYR A 46 -16.81 5.61 6.75
C TYR A 46 -16.72 4.83 8.06
N ALA A 47 -17.79 4.88 8.85
CA ALA A 47 -17.87 4.18 10.14
C ALA A 47 -17.64 2.67 10.01
N THR A 48 -18.15 2.07 8.92
CA THR A 48 -17.96 0.63 8.65
C THR A 48 -16.51 0.28 8.34
N LEU A 49 -15.82 1.08 7.51
CA LEU A 49 -14.42 0.85 7.15
C LEU A 49 -13.47 1.10 8.32
N VAL A 50 -13.68 2.17 9.09
CA VAL A 50 -12.89 2.47 10.30
C VAL A 50 -13.06 1.37 11.34
N LYS A 51 -14.31 0.96 11.63
CA LYS A 51 -14.58 -0.16 12.56
C LYS A 51 -13.92 -1.47 12.12
N ALA A 52 -13.83 -1.69 10.81
CA ALA A 52 -13.16 -2.86 10.24
C ALA A 52 -11.62 -2.73 10.18
N LYS A 53 -11.04 -1.62 10.65
CA LYS A 53 -9.62 -1.27 10.55
C LYS A 53 -9.11 -1.29 9.09
N LEU A 54 -9.94 -0.81 8.15
CA LEU A 54 -9.62 -0.78 6.71
C LEU A 54 -9.38 0.64 6.17
N LEU A 55 -9.82 1.67 6.88
CA LEU A 55 -9.61 3.08 6.54
C LEU A 55 -9.06 3.77 7.78
N ILE A 56 -8.05 4.62 7.62
CA ILE A 56 -7.48 5.40 8.72
C ILE A 56 -8.58 6.29 9.34
N PRO A 57 -8.79 6.23 10.67
CA PRO A 57 -9.73 7.11 11.31
C PRO A 57 -9.25 8.57 11.22
N HIS A 58 -10.21 9.47 11.18
CA HIS A 58 -10.00 10.90 11.24
C HIS A 58 -11.15 11.58 12.00
N THR A 59 -10.87 12.79 12.46
CA THR A 59 -11.85 13.67 13.10
C THR A 59 -12.03 14.92 12.25
N GLU A 60 -13.26 15.41 12.12
CA GLU A 60 -13.51 16.73 11.56
C GLU A 60 -13.06 17.80 12.56
N VAL A 61 -12.35 18.81 12.07
CA VAL A 61 -11.92 19.97 12.86
C VAL A 61 -12.54 21.25 12.26
N GLY A 62 -12.39 22.37 12.97
CA GLY A 62 -12.95 23.64 12.54
C GLY A 62 -12.37 24.14 11.20
N ILE A 63 -13.16 24.94 10.48
CA ILE A 63 -12.77 25.47 9.16
C ILE A 63 -11.61 26.46 9.26
N GLU A 64 -11.36 27.05 10.42
CA GLU A 64 -10.20 27.89 10.72
C GLU A 64 -8.86 27.17 10.52
N PHE A 65 -8.86 25.85 10.48
CA PHE A 65 -7.69 25.06 10.14
C PHE A 65 -7.37 25.05 8.64
N ALA A 66 -8.27 25.48 7.76
CA ALA A 66 -8.08 25.47 6.31
C ALA A 66 -6.87 26.31 5.86
N GLU A 67 -6.30 25.96 4.71
CA GLU A 67 -5.19 26.67 4.08
C GLU A 67 -5.66 27.68 3.03
N ASN A 68 -6.86 27.49 2.46
CA ASN A 68 -7.44 28.43 1.51
C ASN A 68 -8.99 28.39 1.46
N SER A 69 -9.58 29.31 0.70
CA SER A 69 -11.03 29.49 0.57
C SER A 69 -11.77 28.41 -0.21
N LEU A 70 -11.07 27.43 -0.82
CA LEU A 70 -11.71 26.29 -1.49
C LEU A 70 -12.15 25.21 -0.50
N ALA A 71 -11.78 25.33 0.78
CA ALA A 71 -12.11 24.38 1.81
C ALA A 71 -13.62 24.27 2.03
N TYR A 72 -14.12 23.04 1.97
CA TYR A 72 -15.43 22.65 2.46
C TYR A 72 -15.34 22.18 3.92
N LYS A 73 -14.37 21.30 4.20
CA LYS A 73 -14.09 20.74 5.53
C LYS A 73 -12.61 20.51 5.73
N VAL A 74 -12.20 20.38 6.98
CA VAL A 74 -10.85 19.96 7.37
C VAL A 74 -10.97 18.74 8.27
N ILE A 75 -10.15 17.73 8.00
CA ILE A 75 -10.05 16.54 8.84
C ILE A 75 -8.64 16.38 9.39
N ARG A 76 -8.54 15.83 10.60
CA ARG A 76 -7.30 15.42 11.25
C ARG A 76 -7.26 13.88 11.28
N PRO A 77 -6.52 13.23 10.36
CA PRO A 77 -6.33 11.78 10.40
C PRO A 77 -5.41 11.36 11.55
N GLU A 78 -5.59 10.11 12.00
CA GLU A 78 -4.59 9.44 12.83
C GLU A 78 -3.26 9.33 12.07
N LEU A 79 -2.16 9.64 12.75
CA LEU A 79 -0.84 9.66 12.14
C LEU A 79 -0.26 8.24 12.09
N ILE A 80 0.14 7.81 10.89
CA ILE A 80 0.95 6.61 10.74
C ILE A 80 2.42 7.01 10.89
N GLN A 81 3.10 6.45 11.89
CA GLN A 81 4.46 6.83 12.26
C GLN A 81 5.49 6.59 11.14
N THR A 82 5.32 5.50 10.38
CA THR A 82 6.23 5.14 9.29
C THR A 82 5.43 4.99 8.00
N ILE A 83 5.80 5.79 7.00
CA ILE A 83 5.31 5.63 5.64
C ILE A 83 6.25 4.68 4.91
N SER A 84 5.68 3.69 4.23
CA SER A 84 6.40 2.74 3.39
C SER A 84 5.81 2.69 1.99
N TYR A 85 6.59 2.21 1.03
CA TYR A 85 6.26 2.26 -0.38
C TYR A 85 6.22 0.87 -1.03
N PRO A 86 5.50 0.69 -2.15
CA PRO A 86 5.33 -0.62 -2.78
C PRO A 86 6.62 -1.33 -3.19
N TYR A 87 7.70 -0.59 -3.44
CA TYR A 87 9.02 -1.13 -3.75
C TYR A 87 9.81 -1.57 -2.51
N GLU A 88 9.36 -1.22 -1.31
CA GLU A 88 9.94 -1.67 -0.03
C GLU A 88 9.19 -2.90 0.52
N TRP A 89 8.06 -3.26 -0.08
CA TRP A 89 7.20 -4.33 0.42
C TRP A 89 7.63 -5.69 -0.09
N CYS A 90 7.58 -6.68 0.80
CA CYS A 90 7.71 -8.08 0.42
C CYS A 90 6.48 -8.57 -0.36
N PHE A 91 6.55 -9.79 -0.89
CA PHE A 91 5.47 -10.36 -1.70
C PHE A 91 4.14 -10.40 -0.93
N SER A 92 4.17 -10.89 0.31
CA SER A 92 2.97 -11.05 1.12
C SER A 92 2.39 -9.72 1.59
N GLN A 93 3.21 -8.68 1.81
CA GLN A 93 2.74 -7.32 2.08
C GLN A 93 1.95 -6.77 0.89
N LEU A 94 2.53 -6.80 -0.31
CA LEU A 94 1.85 -6.34 -1.53
C LEU A 94 0.56 -7.13 -1.80
N LYS A 95 0.57 -8.44 -1.51
CA LYS A 95 -0.61 -9.31 -1.63
C LYS A 95 -1.70 -8.92 -0.63
N ASP A 96 -1.36 -8.68 0.63
CA ASP A 96 -2.32 -8.29 1.66
C ASP A 96 -2.87 -6.88 1.40
N ALA A 97 -2.06 -5.96 0.88
CA ALA A 97 -2.51 -4.65 0.39
C ALA A 97 -3.55 -4.81 -0.73
N ALA A 98 -3.27 -5.64 -1.74
CA ALA A 98 -4.19 -5.90 -2.85
C ALA A 98 -5.54 -6.50 -2.38
N LEU A 99 -5.50 -7.49 -1.47
CA LEU A 99 -6.69 -8.11 -0.91
C LEU A 99 -7.51 -7.10 -0.08
N THR A 100 -6.84 -6.22 0.65
CA THR A 100 -7.46 -5.15 1.44
C THR A 100 -8.18 -4.14 0.54
N THR A 101 -7.54 -3.69 -0.54
CA THR A 101 -8.16 -2.82 -1.55
C THR A 101 -9.42 -3.44 -2.16
N ILE A 102 -9.39 -4.74 -2.52
CA ILE A 102 -10.59 -5.43 -3.03
C ILE A 102 -11.68 -5.51 -1.95
N LYS A 103 -11.32 -5.79 -0.70
CA LYS A 103 -12.26 -5.84 0.43
C LYS A 103 -12.95 -4.50 0.63
N ILE A 104 -12.20 -3.39 0.59
CA ILE A 104 -12.72 -2.02 0.68
C ILE A 104 -13.70 -1.75 -0.46
N GLN A 105 -13.30 -2.03 -1.71
CA GLN A 105 -14.16 -1.84 -2.88
C GLN A 105 -15.47 -2.63 -2.77
N ARG A 106 -15.43 -3.88 -2.28
CA ARG A 106 -16.63 -4.71 -2.07
C ARG A 106 -17.55 -4.14 -0.99
N ILE A 107 -16.99 -3.55 0.06
CA ILE A 107 -17.76 -2.89 1.12
C ILE A 107 -18.37 -1.60 0.54
N ALA A 108 -17.57 -0.75 -0.09
CA ALA A 108 -18.02 0.51 -0.69
C ALA A 108 -19.26 0.34 -1.58
N LEU A 109 -19.27 -0.69 -2.44
CA LEU A 109 -20.42 -0.97 -3.32
C LEU A 109 -21.72 -1.24 -2.56
N LYS A 110 -21.66 -1.88 -1.38
CA LYS A 110 -22.86 -2.12 -0.55
C LYS A 110 -23.45 -0.83 0.00
N PHE A 111 -22.64 0.22 0.10
CA PHE A 111 -23.02 1.55 0.57
C PHE A 111 -23.26 2.53 -0.59
N GLY A 112 -23.36 2.05 -1.84
CA GLY A 112 -23.61 2.90 -3.00
C GLY A 112 -22.42 3.78 -3.40
N MET A 113 -21.20 3.36 -3.06
CA MET A 113 -19.96 4.05 -3.40
C MET A 113 -18.96 3.13 -4.11
N VAL A 114 -17.95 3.72 -4.72
CA VAL A 114 -16.87 3.04 -5.44
C VAL A 114 -15.53 3.66 -5.04
N LEU A 115 -14.49 2.84 -4.99
CA LEU A 115 -13.11 3.31 -4.87
C LEU A 115 -12.63 3.76 -6.26
N LYS A 116 -12.37 5.06 -6.45
CA LYS A 116 -11.92 5.64 -7.72
C LYS A 116 -10.40 5.65 -7.90
N ASP A 117 -9.64 5.54 -6.82
CA ASP A 117 -8.19 5.43 -6.82
C ASP A 117 -7.75 4.19 -6.00
N ALA A 118 -7.20 3.22 -6.72
CA ALA A 118 -6.69 1.96 -6.22
C ALA A 118 -5.15 1.89 -6.31
N SER A 119 -4.47 3.04 -6.19
CA SER A 119 -3.02 3.10 -6.06
C SER A 119 -2.53 2.31 -4.85
N ALA A 120 -1.45 1.54 -5.03
CA ALA A 120 -0.78 0.88 -3.91
C ALA A 120 -0.25 1.88 -2.87
N TYR A 121 0.09 3.12 -3.28
CA TYR A 121 0.56 4.17 -2.38
C TYR A 121 -0.52 4.65 -1.38
N ASN A 122 -1.80 4.33 -1.61
CA ASN A 122 -2.89 4.63 -0.69
C ASN A 122 -3.10 3.55 0.37
N ILE A 123 -2.29 2.47 0.36
CA ILE A 123 -2.21 1.50 1.45
C ILE A 123 -0.94 1.77 2.26
N GLN A 124 -1.05 1.69 3.57
CA GLN A 124 0.06 1.69 4.53
C GLN A 124 -0.09 0.52 5.51
N PHE A 125 0.92 0.26 6.32
CA PHE A 125 0.86 -0.75 7.37
C PHE A 125 0.76 -0.06 8.73
N HIS A 126 -0.31 -0.35 9.45
CA HIS A 126 -0.61 0.24 10.74
C HIS A 126 -1.06 -0.86 11.69
N HIS A 127 -0.41 -0.95 12.86
CA HIS A 127 -0.59 -2.05 13.80
C HIS A 127 -0.45 -3.44 13.14
N GLY A 128 0.62 -3.62 12.34
CA GLY A 128 0.92 -4.87 11.63
C GLY A 128 -0.04 -5.23 10.48
N LYS A 129 -0.97 -4.34 10.10
CA LYS A 129 -2.03 -4.65 9.12
C LYS A 129 -2.12 -3.58 8.02
N PRO A 130 -2.45 -3.98 6.77
CA PRO A 130 -2.70 -3.01 5.71
C PRO A 130 -3.94 -2.16 6.02
N ILE A 131 -3.81 -0.84 5.86
CA ILE A 131 -4.87 0.15 6.05
C ILE A 131 -4.86 1.15 4.89
N PHE A 132 -6.04 1.57 4.46
CA PHE A 132 -6.19 2.59 3.44
C PHE A 132 -6.13 3.99 4.05
N ILE A 133 -5.39 4.91 3.45
CA ILE A 133 -5.12 6.24 4.02
C ILE A 133 -5.81 7.39 3.29
N ASP A 134 -6.35 7.14 2.10
CA ASP A 134 -6.88 8.21 1.26
C ASP A 134 -8.41 8.35 1.32
N THR A 135 -8.91 9.25 2.17
CA THR A 135 -10.36 9.45 2.32
C THR A 135 -11.03 9.97 1.04
N LEU A 136 -10.30 10.67 0.17
CA LEU A 136 -10.86 11.30 -1.03
C LEU A 136 -10.94 10.35 -2.24
N SER A 137 -10.52 9.10 -2.08
CA SER A 137 -10.60 8.03 -3.08
C SER A 137 -11.99 7.41 -3.25
N PHE A 138 -12.99 7.78 -2.46
CA PHE A 138 -14.36 7.26 -2.60
C PHE A 138 -15.20 8.16 -3.50
N ALA A 139 -16.11 7.60 -4.28
CA ALA A 139 -17.05 8.37 -5.09
C ALA A 139 -18.41 7.70 -5.11
N LYS A 140 -19.47 8.46 -5.36
CA LYS A 140 -20.81 7.91 -5.60
C LYS A 140 -20.78 6.90 -6.73
N TYR A 141 -21.25 5.68 -6.46
CA TYR A 141 -21.37 4.64 -7.47
C TYR A 141 -22.59 4.93 -8.36
N ARG A 142 -22.40 4.82 -9.67
CA ARG A 142 -23.47 4.89 -10.67
C ARG A 142 -23.76 3.48 -11.16
N GLU A 143 -25.00 3.06 -10.98
CA GLU A 143 -25.41 1.69 -11.27
C GLU A 143 -25.11 1.28 -12.71
N GLY A 144 -24.43 0.15 -12.86
CA GLY A 144 -24.07 -0.41 -14.16
C GLY A 144 -22.71 0.05 -14.68
N GLU A 145 -22.06 1.03 -14.05
CA GLU A 145 -20.70 1.42 -14.45
C GLU A 145 -19.66 0.38 -14.00
N PRO A 146 -18.61 0.15 -14.80
CA PRO A 146 -17.50 -0.70 -14.40
C PRO A 146 -16.67 -0.06 -13.28
N TRP A 147 -15.83 -0.87 -12.64
CA TRP A 147 -14.90 -0.34 -11.65
C TRP A 147 -13.87 0.58 -12.31
N VAL A 148 -13.98 1.89 -12.07
CA VAL A 148 -13.12 2.91 -12.68
C VAL A 148 -11.63 2.69 -12.38
N ALA A 149 -11.30 2.24 -11.16
CA ALA A 149 -9.92 2.00 -10.74
C ALA A 149 -9.37 0.63 -11.17
N TYR A 150 -10.11 -0.16 -11.96
CA TYR A 150 -9.70 -1.53 -12.31
C TYR A 150 -8.33 -1.59 -13.01
N MET A 151 -8.08 -0.68 -13.95
CA MET A 151 -6.80 -0.59 -14.63
C MET A 151 -5.65 -0.35 -13.65
N GLN A 152 -5.82 0.69 -12.82
CA GLN A 152 -4.84 1.06 -11.81
C GLN A 152 -4.59 -0.09 -10.82
N PHE A 153 -5.64 -0.78 -10.37
CA PHE A 153 -5.52 -1.97 -9.53
C PHE A 153 -4.67 -3.06 -10.20
N CYS A 154 -4.88 -3.32 -11.49
CA CYS A 154 -4.07 -4.28 -12.23
C CYS A 154 -2.60 -3.86 -12.32
N GLN A 155 -2.32 -2.58 -12.57
CA GLN A 155 -0.95 -2.05 -12.70
C GLN A 155 -0.20 -2.04 -11.35
N HIS A 156 -0.89 -1.69 -10.26
CA HIS A 156 -0.30 -1.59 -8.94
C HIS A 156 -0.22 -2.91 -8.17
N PHE A 157 -1.08 -3.89 -8.47
CA PHE A 157 -1.12 -5.14 -7.71
C PHE A 157 -1.00 -6.40 -8.57
N VAL A 158 -1.89 -6.59 -9.56
CA VAL A 158 -1.94 -7.85 -10.33
C VAL A 158 -0.63 -8.07 -11.10
N ALA A 159 -0.16 -7.05 -11.82
CA ALA A 159 1.08 -7.10 -12.59
C ALA A 159 2.32 -7.39 -11.72
N PRO A 160 2.64 -6.59 -10.69
CA PRO A 160 3.82 -6.86 -9.86
C PRO A 160 3.72 -8.21 -9.13
N LEU A 161 2.57 -8.58 -8.55
CA LEU A 161 2.43 -9.88 -7.89
C LEU A 161 2.59 -11.06 -8.86
N ALA A 162 2.10 -10.94 -10.09
CA ALA A 162 2.31 -11.96 -11.11
C ALA A 162 3.79 -12.07 -11.50
N LEU A 163 4.48 -10.93 -11.68
CA LEU A 163 5.91 -10.91 -12.00
C LEU A 163 6.75 -11.55 -10.88
N MET A 164 6.49 -11.20 -9.62
CA MET A 164 7.15 -11.79 -8.46
C MET A 164 6.91 -13.31 -8.36
N SER A 165 5.66 -13.74 -8.58
CA SER A 165 5.25 -15.14 -8.45
C SER A 165 5.81 -16.03 -9.56
N PHE A 166 5.95 -15.52 -10.79
CA PHE A 166 6.29 -16.35 -11.96
C PHE A 166 7.72 -16.19 -12.47
N LYS A 167 8.40 -15.10 -12.11
CA LYS A 167 9.74 -14.75 -12.60
C LYS A 167 10.72 -14.54 -11.45
N ASP A 168 10.61 -13.42 -10.74
CA ASP A 168 11.58 -13.02 -9.72
C ASP A 168 10.98 -11.97 -8.79
N CYS A 169 11.15 -12.13 -7.47
CA CYS A 169 10.62 -11.21 -6.46
C CYS A 169 11.15 -9.78 -6.60
N ARG A 170 12.38 -9.60 -7.13
CA ARG A 170 13.01 -8.29 -7.31
C ARG A 170 12.27 -7.43 -8.33
N LEU A 171 11.38 -8.00 -9.15
CA LEU A 171 10.53 -7.24 -10.06
C LEU A 171 9.51 -6.35 -9.33
N ALA A 172 9.34 -6.48 -8.00
CA ALA A 172 8.63 -5.49 -7.19
C ALA A 172 9.23 -4.07 -7.32
N GLN A 173 10.56 -3.99 -7.53
CA GLN A 173 11.29 -2.73 -7.70
C GLN A 173 10.87 -1.93 -8.94
N LEU A 174 10.13 -2.53 -9.88
CA LEU A 174 9.56 -1.78 -11.00
C LEU A 174 8.64 -0.63 -10.55
N SER A 175 8.07 -0.73 -9.35
CA SER A 175 7.24 0.34 -8.78
C SER A 175 8.01 1.62 -8.41
N LEU A 176 9.35 1.58 -8.31
CA LEU A 176 10.20 2.77 -8.23
C LEU A 176 10.11 3.61 -9.51
N ASN A 177 10.24 2.94 -10.66
CA ASN A 177 10.28 3.61 -11.97
C ASN A 177 8.88 3.86 -12.55
N HIS A 178 7.89 3.11 -12.07
CA HIS A 178 6.50 3.19 -12.51
C HIS A 178 5.60 3.57 -11.34
N ILE A 179 5.68 4.83 -10.92
CA ILE A 179 4.89 5.37 -9.79
C ILE A 179 3.37 5.19 -9.99
N ASP A 180 2.89 5.28 -11.23
CA ASP A 180 1.49 5.04 -11.60
C ASP A 180 1.17 3.55 -11.87
N GLY A 181 2.05 2.64 -11.44
CA GLY A 181 1.92 1.20 -11.56
C GLY A 181 2.58 0.61 -12.81
N VAL A 182 2.95 -0.68 -12.74
CA VAL A 182 3.66 -1.38 -13.81
C VAL A 182 2.79 -1.45 -15.07
N PRO A 183 3.24 -0.93 -16.24
CA PRO A 183 2.48 -1.03 -17.48
C PRO A 183 2.11 -2.48 -17.80
N LEU A 184 0.84 -2.73 -18.10
CA LEU A 184 0.34 -4.10 -18.29
C LEU A 184 0.97 -4.79 -19.50
N ASP A 185 1.33 -4.03 -20.54
CA ASP A 185 2.00 -4.61 -21.71
C ASP A 185 3.45 -5.00 -21.39
N LEU A 186 4.16 -4.20 -20.59
CA LEU A 186 5.49 -4.54 -20.09
C LEU A 186 5.40 -5.82 -19.25
N ALA A 187 4.49 -5.86 -18.27
CA ALA A 187 4.27 -7.03 -17.44
C ALA A 187 3.91 -8.26 -18.29
N SER A 188 3.04 -8.11 -19.29
CA SER A 188 2.65 -9.18 -20.21
C SER A 188 3.84 -9.75 -20.99
N LYS A 189 4.77 -8.91 -21.44
CA LYS A 189 5.98 -9.32 -22.17
C LYS A 189 7.00 -9.99 -21.26
N LEU A 190 7.12 -9.52 -20.01
CA LEU A 190 8.04 -10.08 -19.03
C LEU A 190 7.57 -11.43 -18.48
N LEU A 191 6.27 -11.69 -18.41
CA LEU A 191 5.72 -12.94 -17.91
C LEU A 191 6.03 -14.15 -18.83
N PRO A 192 6.23 -15.36 -18.28
CA PRO A 192 6.49 -16.54 -19.09
C PRO A 192 5.21 -16.98 -19.81
N LEU A 193 5.33 -17.59 -21.01
CA LEU A 193 4.18 -18.02 -21.82
C LEU A 193 3.11 -18.84 -21.07
N ARG A 194 3.50 -19.61 -20.05
CA ARG A 194 2.58 -20.36 -19.18
C ARG A 194 1.57 -19.47 -18.43
N SER A 195 1.80 -18.17 -18.26
CA SER A 195 0.83 -17.25 -17.66
C SER A 195 -0.41 -17.06 -18.52
N TYR A 196 -0.31 -17.21 -19.85
CA TYR A 196 -1.45 -17.17 -20.77
C TYR A 196 -2.41 -18.35 -20.56
N LEU A 197 -1.93 -19.48 -20.03
CA LEU A 197 -2.76 -20.64 -19.71
C LEU A 197 -3.57 -20.45 -18.41
N LYS A 198 -3.17 -19.49 -17.56
CA LYS A 198 -3.95 -19.15 -16.36
C LYS A 198 -5.01 -18.14 -16.73
N TYR A 199 -6.26 -18.60 -16.82
CA TYR A 199 -7.42 -17.78 -17.23
C TYR A 199 -7.49 -16.43 -16.50
N SER A 200 -7.22 -16.40 -15.19
CA SER A 200 -7.21 -15.16 -14.41
C SER A 200 -6.19 -14.13 -14.91
N LEU A 201 -4.94 -14.55 -15.18
CA LEU A 201 -3.90 -13.67 -15.70
C LEU A 201 -4.13 -13.34 -17.18
N LEU A 202 -4.67 -14.29 -17.95
CA LEU A 202 -5.10 -14.03 -19.32
C LEU A 202 -6.08 -12.86 -19.38
N VAL A 203 -7.14 -12.88 -18.55
CA VAL A 203 -8.17 -11.83 -18.54
C VAL A 203 -7.66 -10.53 -17.93
N HIS A 204 -7.09 -10.58 -16.72
CA HIS A 204 -6.80 -9.37 -15.95
C HIS A 204 -5.53 -8.64 -16.37
N LEU A 205 -4.63 -9.32 -17.10
CA LEU A 205 -3.32 -8.78 -17.46
C LEU A 205 -3.11 -8.82 -18.99
N HIS A 206 -3.10 -10.00 -19.62
CA HIS A 206 -2.71 -10.12 -21.03
C HIS A 206 -3.73 -9.52 -22.00
N LEU A 207 -5.01 -9.89 -21.89
CA LEU A 207 -6.07 -9.33 -22.73
C LEU A 207 -6.32 -7.86 -22.41
N HIS A 208 -6.18 -7.48 -21.15
CA HIS A 208 -6.29 -6.09 -20.72
C HIS A 208 -5.19 -5.21 -21.34
N ALA A 209 -3.93 -5.67 -21.32
CA ALA A 209 -2.81 -4.99 -21.99
C ALA A 209 -3.07 -4.82 -23.50
N LYS A 210 -3.54 -5.87 -24.17
CA LYS A 210 -3.86 -5.83 -25.61
C LYS A 210 -4.99 -4.85 -25.93
N ALA A 211 -6.03 -4.79 -25.07
CA ALA A 211 -7.11 -3.82 -25.21
C ALA A 211 -6.57 -2.38 -25.06
N GLN A 212 -5.74 -2.11 -24.05
CA GLN A 212 -5.14 -0.79 -23.84
C GLN A 212 -4.34 -0.32 -25.05
N GLN A 213 -3.45 -1.15 -25.60
CA GLN A 213 -2.65 -0.78 -26.77
C GLN A 213 -3.51 -0.46 -28.00
N LYS A 214 -4.61 -1.20 -28.20
CA LYS A 214 -5.53 -0.97 -29.30
C LYS A 214 -6.21 0.41 -29.20
N TYR A 215 -6.57 0.83 -28.00
CA TYR A 215 -7.23 2.13 -27.77
C TYR A 215 -6.25 3.29 -27.57
N ALA A 216 -5.00 3.04 -27.14
CA ALA A 216 -3.97 4.07 -26.97
C ALA A 216 -3.49 4.67 -28.31
N ASN A 217 -3.43 3.85 -29.36
CA ASN A 217 -3.10 4.30 -30.73
C ASN A 217 -4.28 4.93 -31.46
N SER A 218 -5.47 4.95 -30.85
CA SER A 218 -6.63 5.66 -31.37
C SER A 218 -6.55 7.11 -30.89
N SER A 219 -5.59 7.87 -31.41
CA SER A 219 -5.41 9.30 -31.14
C SER A 219 -6.55 10.18 -31.70
N ASP A 220 -7.58 9.58 -32.28
CA ASP A 220 -8.82 10.26 -32.58
C ASP A 220 -9.66 10.45 -31.32
N ARG A 221 -9.65 11.72 -30.89
CA ARG A 221 -10.72 12.37 -30.15
C ARG A 221 -12.08 11.84 -30.65
N TYR A 222 -12.95 11.44 -29.72
CA TYR A 222 -14.29 10.85 -29.91
C TYR A 222 -14.36 9.31 -30.06
N VAL A 223 -14.06 8.57 -28.98
CA VAL A 223 -14.87 7.38 -28.65
C VAL A 223 -16.00 7.79 -27.70
N THR A 224 -16.90 8.64 -28.18
CA THR A 224 -18.19 8.95 -27.53
C THR A 224 -19.30 7.98 -27.94
N SER A 225 -19.02 6.92 -28.70
CA SER A 225 -20.07 6.14 -29.38
C SER A 225 -20.24 4.69 -28.91
N VAL A 226 -19.40 4.15 -28.02
CA VAL A 226 -19.72 2.87 -27.36
C VAL A 226 -20.31 3.19 -26.00
N LYS A 227 -21.64 3.17 -25.88
CA LYS A 227 -22.29 3.19 -24.57
C LYS A 227 -21.64 2.10 -23.72
N PRO A 228 -21.06 2.42 -22.54
CA PRO A 228 -20.49 1.39 -21.69
C PRO A 228 -21.58 0.36 -21.42
N LYS A 229 -21.29 -0.92 -21.70
CA LYS A 229 -22.23 -2.00 -21.39
C LYS A 229 -22.49 -1.97 -19.89
N ARG A 230 -23.75 -1.80 -19.52
CA ARG A 230 -24.17 -1.84 -18.11
C ARG A 230 -23.79 -3.20 -17.52
N ILE A 231 -23.09 -3.18 -16.40
CA ILE A 231 -22.73 -4.39 -15.67
C ILE A 231 -23.80 -4.65 -14.61
N GLU A 232 -24.44 -5.81 -14.70
CA GLU A 232 -25.38 -6.22 -13.66
C GLU A 232 -24.67 -6.36 -12.30
N PRO A 233 -25.32 -6.02 -11.17
CA PRO A 233 -24.71 -6.10 -9.84
C PRO A 233 -24.09 -7.48 -9.53
N ARG A 234 -24.72 -8.57 -9.98
CA ARG A 234 -24.20 -9.94 -9.83
C ARG A 234 -22.91 -10.15 -10.60
N ALA A 235 -22.82 -9.63 -11.82
CA ALA A 235 -21.60 -9.71 -12.64
C ALA A 235 -20.46 -8.89 -12.02
N TYR A 236 -20.74 -7.70 -11.47
CA TYR A 236 -19.74 -6.90 -10.76
C TYR A 236 -19.21 -7.67 -9.53
N SER A 237 -20.11 -8.22 -8.70
CA SER A 237 -19.70 -9.00 -7.53
C SER A 237 -18.86 -10.23 -7.92
N ALA A 238 -19.26 -10.95 -8.98
CA ALA A 238 -18.50 -12.09 -9.49
C ALA A 238 -17.12 -11.67 -10.01
N PHE A 239 -17.03 -10.54 -10.71
CA PHE A 239 -15.77 -9.96 -11.17
C PHE A 239 -14.82 -9.63 -10.00
N LEU A 240 -15.31 -8.96 -8.95
CA LEU A 240 -14.49 -8.66 -7.76
C LEU A 240 -14.07 -9.94 -7.02
N GLN A 241 -14.93 -10.96 -6.98
CA GLN A 241 -14.58 -12.25 -6.42
C GLN A 241 -13.51 -12.97 -7.26
N GLY A 242 -13.58 -12.86 -8.59
CA GLY A 242 -12.56 -13.36 -9.51
C GLY A 242 -11.20 -12.69 -9.30
N LEU A 243 -11.18 -11.37 -9.16
CA LEU A 243 -9.97 -10.63 -8.79
C LEU A 243 -9.41 -11.06 -7.44
N HIS A 244 -10.26 -11.16 -6.41
CA HIS A 244 -9.84 -11.64 -5.09
C HIS A 244 -9.21 -13.02 -5.17
N ASN A 245 -9.83 -13.95 -5.91
CA ASN A 245 -9.32 -15.31 -6.08
C ASN A 245 -8.00 -15.32 -6.88
N THR A 246 -7.87 -14.43 -7.87
CA THR A 246 -6.62 -14.25 -8.64
C THR A 246 -5.47 -13.87 -7.71
N ILE A 247 -5.63 -12.82 -6.91
CA ILE A 247 -4.63 -12.37 -5.94
C ILE A 247 -4.33 -13.48 -4.92
N LYS A 248 -5.38 -14.11 -4.37
CA LYS A 248 -5.22 -15.18 -3.37
C LYS A 248 -4.39 -16.36 -3.92
N ALA A 249 -4.57 -16.72 -5.18
CA ALA A 249 -3.89 -17.84 -5.84
C ALA A 249 -2.43 -17.54 -6.23
N LEU A 250 -2.04 -16.27 -6.32
CA LEU A 250 -0.63 -15.91 -6.53
C LEU A 250 0.17 -16.24 -5.27
N HIS A 251 1.28 -16.94 -5.45
CA HIS A 251 2.20 -17.26 -4.37
C HIS A 251 3.63 -17.12 -4.89
N TRP A 252 4.52 -16.62 -4.04
CA TRP A 252 5.95 -16.68 -4.29
C TRP A 252 6.51 -17.90 -3.57
N LYS A 253 7.33 -18.70 -4.27
CA LYS A 253 8.04 -19.83 -3.66
C LYS A 253 9.44 -19.34 -3.31
N PHE A 254 9.83 -19.50 -2.05
CA PHE A 254 11.16 -19.10 -1.60
C PHE A 254 12.24 -19.85 -2.39
N PRO A 255 13.24 -19.15 -2.95
CA PRO A 255 14.51 -19.78 -3.24
C PRO A 255 15.15 -20.20 -1.91
N GLU A 256 15.85 -21.33 -1.89
CA GLU A 256 16.77 -21.65 -0.80
C GLU A 256 17.88 -20.59 -0.85
N THR A 257 17.86 -19.61 0.07
CA THR A 257 18.89 -18.58 0.17
C THR A 257 19.80 -18.87 1.36
N GLU A 258 21.08 -18.54 1.21
CA GLU A 258 22.10 -18.63 2.26
C GLU A 258 21.71 -17.84 3.53
N TRP A 259 20.94 -16.76 3.36
CA TRP A 259 20.48 -15.86 4.43
C TRP A 259 19.15 -16.27 5.06
N GLY A 260 18.26 -16.95 4.33
CA GLY A 260 16.98 -17.40 4.86
C GLY A 260 17.14 -18.42 5.99
N ASP A 261 18.23 -19.16 5.99
CA ASP A 261 18.52 -20.24 6.94
C ASP A 261 19.63 -19.86 7.94
N TYR A 262 20.08 -18.59 7.95
CA TYR A 262 21.24 -18.11 8.73
C TYR A 262 21.21 -18.54 10.21
N TYR A 263 20.06 -18.48 10.88
CA TYR A 263 19.93 -18.91 12.27
C TYR A 263 19.80 -20.43 12.47
N SER A 264 19.43 -21.19 11.42
CA SER A 264 19.36 -22.66 11.49
C SER A 264 20.70 -23.34 11.20
N THR A 265 21.61 -22.68 10.48
CA THR A 265 22.93 -23.23 10.09
C THR A 265 24.11 -22.62 10.83
N THR A 266 23.95 -21.54 11.58
CA THR A 266 25.06 -20.98 12.36
C THR A 266 25.18 -21.64 13.73
N ASN A 267 26.24 -22.43 13.88
CA ASN A 267 26.78 -22.95 15.15
C ASN A 267 27.30 -21.82 16.08
N TYR A 268 26.66 -20.65 16.14
CA TYR A 268 26.89 -19.73 17.25
C TYR A 268 26.39 -20.42 18.49
N GLN A 269 27.32 -20.93 19.30
CA GLN A 269 26.99 -21.61 20.54
C GLN A 269 25.96 -20.77 21.32
N ASP A 270 24.84 -21.38 21.70
CA ASP A 270 23.65 -20.72 22.27
C ASP A 270 23.99 -19.65 23.33
N HIS A 271 25.11 -19.78 24.04
CA HIS A 271 25.60 -18.79 25.01
C HIS A 271 25.92 -17.42 24.40
N SER A 272 26.59 -17.35 23.25
CA SER A 272 26.99 -16.07 22.62
C SER A 272 25.78 -15.31 22.10
N MET A 273 24.82 -16.03 21.50
CA MET A 273 23.56 -15.43 21.03
C MET A 273 22.75 -14.88 22.20
N ARG A 274 22.56 -15.67 23.26
CA ARG A 274 21.87 -15.20 24.48
C ARG A 274 22.56 -14.00 25.11
N HIS A 275 23.89 -13.99 25.17
CA HIS A 275 24.62 -12.85 25.70
C HIS A 275 24.40 -11.59 24.86
N LYS A 276 24.41 -11.71 23.52
CA LYS A 276 24.11 -10.60 22.61
C LYS A 276 22.68 -10.09 22.78
N GLU A 277 21.69 -10.98 22.93
CA GLU A 277 20.30 -10.62 23.21
C GLU A 277 20.20 -9.80 24.50
N THR A 278 20.85 -10.24 25.58
CA THR A 278 20.88 -9.52 26.85
C THR A 278 21.49 -8.13 26.70
N LEU A 279 22.63 -8.00 26.00
CA LEU A 279 23.26 -6.70 25.78
C LEU A 279 22.37 -5.74 24.99
N VAL A 280 21.66 -6.23 23.98
CA VAL A 280 20.71 -5.42 23.20
C VAL A 280 19.53 -4.98 24.06
N GLU A 281 18.97 -5.89 24.86
CA GLU A 281 17.87 -5.58 25.78
C GLU A 281 18.28 -4.53 26.83
N GLU A 282 19.44 -4.69 27.45
CA GLU A 282 20.00 -3.74 28.42
C GLU A 282 20.24 -2.37 27.78
N PHE A 283 20.85 -2.34 26.59
CA PHE A 283 21.10 -1.10 25.85
C PHE A 283 19.79 -0.36 25.55
N LEU A 284 18.81 -1.04 24.94
CA LEU A 284 17.51 -0.44 24.61
C LEU A 284 16.75 0.03 25.85
N SER A 285 16.83 -0.74 26.95
CA SER A 285 16.21 -0.37 28.23
C SER A 285 16.84 0.88 28.84
N SER A 286 18.13 1.10 28.64
CA SER A 286 18.86 2.28 29.15
C SER A 286 18.56 3.58 28.39
N VAL A 287 18.08 3.49 27.15
CA VAL A 287 17.76 4.65 26.33
C VAL A 287 16.48 5.31 26.84
N ALA A 288 16.60 6.50 27.44
CA ALA A 288 15.47 7.30 27.90
C ALA A 288 14.79 8.01 26.72
N MET A 289 13.75 7.39 26.17
CA MET A 289 12.92 7.95 25.11
C MET A 289 11.46 7.61 25.35
N ASP A 290 10.57 8.51 24.95
CA ASP A 290 9.15 8.23 24.87
C ASP A 290 8.91 7.10 23.84
N ARG A 291 8.53 5.93 24.34
CA ARG A 291 8.35 4.72 23.54
C ARG A 291 7.20 4.86 22.54
N ASP A 292 6.17 5.61 22.89
CA ASP A 292 4.99 5.82 22.04
C ASP A 292 5.29 6.83 20.92
N ALA A 293 6.25 7.73 21.12
CA ALA A 293 6.64 8.75 20.15
C ALA A 293 7.89 8.40 19.33
N SER A 294 8.53 7.25 19.59
CA SER A 294 9.81 6.88 18.97
C SER A 294 9.70 5.59 18.16
N VAL A 295 10.43 5.54 17.04
CA VAL A 295 10.54 4.35 16.19
C VAL A 295 11.99 3.86 16.21
N VAL A 296 12.19 2.58 16.48
CA VAL A 296 13.49 1.92 16.37
C VAL A 296 13.66 1.41 14.96
N HIS A 297 14.78 1.74 14.33
CA HIS A 297 15.18 1.17 13.05
C HIS A 297 16.19 0.05 13.30
N ASP A 298 15.82 -1.19 12.95
CA ASP A 298 16.72 -2.35 12.96
C ASP A 298 17.23 -2.58 11.54
N LEU A 299 18.50 -2.28 11.29
CA LEU A 299 19.13 -2.28 9.96
C LEU A 299 19.95 -3.56 9.78
N GLY A 300 19.64 -4.37 8.76
CA GLY A 300 20.15 -5.73 8.63
C GLY A 300 19.44 -6.69 9.60
N ALA A 301 18.12 -6.52 9.74
CA ALA A 301 17.31 -7.19 10.74
C ALA A 301 17.14 -8.70 10.52
N ASN A 302 17.50 -9.21 9.34
CA ASN A 302 17.25 -10.58 8.90
C ASN A 302 15.76 -10.94 9.07
N ASP A 303 15.47 -11.98 9.86
CA ASP A 303 14.12 -12.44 10.18
C ASP A 303 13.43 -11.65 11.30
N GLY A 304 14.08 -10.61 11.84
CA GLY A 304 13.55 -9.74 12.89
C GLY A 304 13.77 -10.25 14.32
N HIS A 305 14.70 -11.18 14.55
CA HIS A 305 15.00 -11.72 15.89
C HIS A 305 15.29 -10.62 16.93
N PHE A 306 16.23 -9.70 16.63
CA PHE A 306 16.57 -8.59 17.52
C PHE A 306 15.50 -7.48 17.51
N SER A 307 14.82 -7.27 16.38
CA SER A 307 13.66 -6.38 16.31
C SER A 307 12.61 -6.73 17.36
N ARG A 308 12.38 -8.03 17.60
CA ARG A 308 11.42 -8.52 18.60
C ARG A 308 11.84 -8.30 20.05
N ILE A 309 13.12 -8.04 20.33
CA ILE A 309 13.55 -7.58 21.66
C ILE A 309 13.03 -6.16 21.87
N ALA A 310 13.23 -5.28 20.89
CA ALA A 310 12.76 -3.90 20.96
C ALA A 310 11.22 -3.82 21.07
N THR A 311 10.47 -4.64 20.32
CA THR A 311 9.00 -4.63 20.43
C THR A 311 8.51 -5.08 21.81
N ARG A 312 9.17 -6.05 22.46
CA ARG A 312 8.85 -6.48 23.84
C ARG A 312 9.08 -5.38 24.88
N LEU A 313 10.03 -4.48 24.62
CA LEU A 313 10.30 -3.29 25.43
C LEU A 313 9.33 -2.13 25.12
N GLY A 314 8.33 -2.34 24.26
CA GLY A 314 7.28 -1.38 23.95
C GLY A 314 7.57 -0.44 22.79
N PHE A 315 8.66 -0.65 22.03
CA PHE A 315 8.95 0.18 20.88
C PHE A 315 8.14 -0.23 19.64
N SER A 316 7.77 0.76 18.83
CA SER A 316 7.53 0.56 17.39
C SER A 316 8.85 0.31 16.69
N VAL A 317 8.90 -0.71 15.82
CA VAL A 317 10.12 -1.12 15.12
C VAL A 317 9.89 -1.20 13.61
N VAL A 318 10.80 -0.60 12.86
CA VAL A 318 10.93 -0.79 11.41
C VAL A 318 12.15 -1.67 11.19
N SER A 319 11.94 -2.92 10.78
CA SER A 319 13.00 -3.90 10.57
C SER A 319 13.33 -4.00 9.09
N GLN A 320 14.56 -3.69 8.72
CA GLN A 320 14.98 -3.48 7.34
C GLN A 320 16.09 -4.46 6.96
N ASP A 321 15.94 -5.12 5.82
CA ASP A 321 16.96 -6.02 5.28
C ASP A 321 17.02 -5.94 3.75
N ILE A 322 18.17 -6.28 3.18
CA ILE A 322 18.38 -6.33 1.73
C ILE A 322 17.91 -7.66 1.13
N ASP A 323 17.83 -8.73 1.93
CA ASP A 323 17.34 -10.04 1.47
C ASP A 323 15.79 -10.09 1.47
N PRO A 324 15.14 -10.19 0.29
CA PRO A 324 13.69 -10.33 0.22
C PRO A 324 13.14 -11.59 0.89
N VAL A 325 13.94 -12.66 1.04
CA VAL A 325 13.49 -13.88 1.75
C VAL A 325 13.42 -13.63 3.26
N ALA A 326 14.42 -12.95 3.83
CA ALA A 326 14.43 -12.58 5.24
C ALA A 326 13.24 -11.68 5.62
N VAL A 327 12.99 -10.63 4.82
CA VAL A 327 11.86 -9.71 5.02
C VAL A 327 10.51 -10.43 4.91
N GLU A 328 10.35 -11.30 3.92
CA GLU A 328 9.11 -12.08 3.73
C GLU A 328 8.87 -13.07 4.88
N LYS A 329 9.91 -13.79 5.34
CA LYS A 329 9.82 -14.66 6.53
C LYS A 329 9.43 -13.86 7.77
N ASN A 330 10.08 -12.71 7.98
CA ASN A 330 9.78 -11.81 9.09
C ASN A 330 8.31 -11.33 9.06
N TYR A 331 7.83 -10.84 7.91
CA TYR A 331 6.44 -10.40 7.76
C TYR A 331 5.43 -11.52 8.01
N LEU A 332 5.70 -12.72 7.50
CA LEU A 332 4.84 -13.89 7.75
C LEU A 332 4.81 -14.27 9.24
N GLN A 333 5.93 -14.15 9.94
CA GLN A 333 6.00 -14.35 11.39
C GLN A 333 5.23 -13.27 12.15
N THR A 334 5.39 -11.98 11.79
CA THR A 334 4.61 -10.86 12.33
C THR A 334 3.11 -11.12 12.21
N LYS A 335 2.67 -11.58 11.04
CA LYS A 335 1.26 -11.92 10.80
C LYS A 335 0.79 -13.11 11.62
N SER A 336 1.60 -14.16 11.73
CA SER A 336 1.28 -15.37 12.52
C SER A 336 1.17 -15.05 14.01
N ASN A 337 2.10 -14.26 14.53
CA ASN A 337 2.18 -13.86 15.94
C ASN A 337 1.24 -12.70 16.29
N GLN A 338 0.60 -12.08 15.29
CA GLN A 338 -0.23 -10.88 15.46
C GLN A 338 0.55 -9.72 16.09
N GLU A 339 1.82 -9.57 15.70
CA GLU A 339 2.70 -8.48 16.16
C GLU A 339 2.20 -7.15 15.56
N GLU A 340 1.81 -6.21 16.41
CA GLU A 340 1.27 -4.91 15.96
C GLU A 340 2.36 -3.84 15.75
N ASN A 341 3.50 -3.98 16.44
CA ASN A 341 4.53 -2.92 16.52
C ASN A 341 5.81 -3.25 15.72
N LEU A 342 5.73 -4.15 14.74
CA LEU A 342 6.86 -4.53 13.88
C LEU A 342 6.48 -4.36 12.40
N LEU A 343 7.25 -3.57 11.67
CA LEU A 343 7.10 -3.36 10.23
C LEU A 343 8.36 -3.85 9.48
N PRO A 344 8.33 -5.04 8.88
CA PRO A 344 9.38 -5.51 7.99
C PRO A 344 9.35 -4.80 6.65
N LEU A 345 10.52 -4.35 6.17
CA LEU A 345 10.68 -3.69 4.87
C LEU A 345 11.97 -4.14 4.19
N LEU A 346 11.94 -4.18 2.86
CA LEU A 346 13.11 -4.35 2.01
C LEU A 346 13.83 -3.00 1.88
N LEU A 347 15.12 -2.97 2.21
CA LEU A 347 15.97 -1.79 2.03
C LEU A 347 17.41 -2.22 1.72
N ASP A 348 17.96 -1.66 0.65
CA ASP A 348 19.40 -1.68 0.39
C ASP A 348 20.04 -0.42 0.99
N LEU A 349 20.83 -0.55 2.06
CA LEU A 349 21.49 0.59 2.71
C LEU A 349 22.55 1.26 1.82
N THR A 350 23.07 0.55 0.82
CA THR A 350 24.04 1.08 -0.14
C THR A 350 23.36 1.77 -1.32
N ASN A 351 22.06 1.54 -1.49
CA ASN A 351 21.21 2.18 -2.50
C ASN A 351 19.79 2.38 -1.94
N PRO A 352 19.63 3.27 -0.95
CA PRO A 352 18.39 3.39 -0.19
C PRO A 352 17.24 3.93 -1.06
N SER A 353 16.00 3.70 -0.62
CA SER A 353 14.79 4.24 -1.25
C SER A 353 14.95 5.74 -1.57
N PRO A 354 14.98 6.13 -2.86
CA PRO A 354 15.17 7.52 -3.23
C PRO A 354 13.86 8.30 -3.13
N ALA A 355 13.96 9.62 -3.07
CA ALA A 355 12.80 10.46 -3.32
C ALA A 355 12.41 10.37 -4.80
N ILE A 356 11.13 10.11 -5.09
CA ILE A 356 10.62 9.89 -6.46
C ILE A 356 9.39 10.74 -6.78
N GLY A 357 8.96 10.67 -8.03
CA GLY A 357 7.79 11.37 -8.56
C GLY A 357 8.11 12.82 -8.94
N TRP A 358 7.08 13.66 -9.00
CA TRP A 358 7.23 15.03 -9.48
C TRP A 358 8.26 15.80 -8.65
N SER A 359 9.21 16.46 -9.33
CA SER A 359 10.31 17.20 -8.72
C SER A 359 11.14 16.42 -7.69
N SER A 360 11.11 15.08 -7.73
CA SER A 360 11.72 14.21 -6.71
C SER A 360 11.25 14.55 -5.29
N ALA A 361 10.00 14.97 -5.15
CA ALA A 361 9.42 15.41 -3.88
C ALA A 361 8.07 14.74 -3.57
N GLU A 362 7.50 13.97 -4.50
CA GLU A 362 6.18 13.34 -4.29
C GLU A 362 6.24 12.21 -3.27
N ARG A 363 7.34 11.46 -3.22
CA ARG A 363 7.61 10.42 -2.21
C ARG A 363 8.93 10.72 -1.53
N MET A 364 8.98 10.50 -0.22
CA MET A 364 10.15 10.78 0.60
C MET A 364 11.27 9.79 0.31
N SER A 365 12.52 10.26 0.42
CA SER A 365 13.67 9.37 0.55
C SER A 365 13.68 8.72 1.93
N PHE A 366 14.42 7.61 2.05
CA PHE A 366 14.75 7.02 3.35
C PHE A 366 15.69 7.92 4.18
N VAL A 367 16.58 8.66 3.50
CA VAL A 367 17.62 9.54 4.11
C VAL A 367 17.31 11.01 3.92
#